data_AF-A0AAV5I1W5-F1
#
_entry.id   AF-A0AAV5I1W5-F1
#
_cell.length_a   1.000
_cell.length_b   1.000
_cell.length_c   1.000
_cell.angle_alpha   90.00
_cell.angle_beta   90.00
_cell.angle_gamma   90.00
#
_symmetry.space_group_name_H-M   'P 1'
#
loop_
_entity.id
_entity.type
_entity.pdbx_description
1 polymer ?
#
loop_
_entity_poly.entity_id
_entity_poly.type
_entity_poly.pdbx_seq_one_letter_code
_entity_poly.pdbx_strand_id
1 'polypeptide(L)'
;MKSHDCHIFMQSLILIAFRDLLPKQVWEPLVEISEFFRALCAPVIQVNDMAIWQERIVEIICKLKQIFPPSFFDSMEHLAIHLLYEARVGGPVQFRWMYPFERLMHCLKLTVKNKQRPKASICESYIMSEITNVISHSWMMGCIVQLIIP
;
A
#
# COMPACT_ATOMS: atom_id res chain seq x y z
N MET A 1 -8.84 4.38 12.84
CA MET A 1 -7.74 4.43 11.86
C MET A 1 -7.94 3.27 10.90
N LYS A 2 -7.96 3.49 9.58
CA LYS A 2 -8.03 2.37 8.62
C LYS A 2 -6.64 1.79 8.44
N SER A 3 -6.54 0.53 8.00
CA SER A 3 -5.27 -0.20 7.80
C SER A 3 -4.27 0.58 6.92
N HIS A 4 -4.76 1.30 5.91
CA HIS A 4 -3.97 2.20 5.06
C HIS A 4 -3.26 3.31 5.83
N ASP A 5 -3.96 3.94 6.78
CA ASP A 5 -3.42 5.04 7.59
C ASP A 5 -2.32 4.51 8.51
N CYS A 6 -2.47 3.27 9.00
CA CYS A 6 -1.44 2.57 9.77
C CYS A 6 -0.19 2.26 8.92
N HIS A 7 -0.35 1.88 7.65
CA HIS A 7 0.80 1.62 6.77
C HIS A 7 1.60 2.89 6.46
N ILE A 8 0.92 3.99 6.11
CA ILE A 8 1.58 5.29 5.92
C ILE A 8 2.24 5.75 7.22
N PHE A 9 1.61 5.47 8.37
CA PHE A 9 2.17 5.79 9.66
C PHE A 9 3.49 5.05 9.92
N MET A 10 3.51 3.74 9.69
CA MET A 10 4.68 2.88 9.84
C MET A 10 5.82 3.21 8.86
N GLN A 11 5.48 3.74 7.68
CA GLN A 11 6.45 4.01 6.63
C GLN A 11 7.07 5.40 6.73
N SER A 12 6.38 6.37 7.34
CA SER A 12 6.79 7.79 7.26
C SER A 12 6.47 8.63 8.49
N LEU A 13 5.32 8.46 9.15
CA LEU A 13 5.04 9.31 10.33
C LEU A 13 5.91 8.97 11.52
N ILE A 14 6.26 7.70 11.74
CA ILE A 14 7.15 7.34 12.86
C ILE A 14 8.49 8.09 12.75
N LEU A 15 9.02 8.19 11.52
CA LEU A 15 10.26 8.91 11.18
C LEU A 15 10.18 10.44 11.30
N ILE A 16 9.00 11.02 11.40
CA ILE A 16 8.83 12.48 11.45
C ILE A 16 8.36 12.90 12.84
N ALA A 17 7.43 12.15 13.44
CA ALA A 17 6.80 12.49 14.69
C ALA A 17 7.72 12.31 15.91
N PHE A 18 8.66 11.36 15.87
CA PHE A 18 9.45 10.99 17.06
C PHE A 18 10.93 11.36 17.01
N ARG A 19 11.37 12.07 15.96
CA ARG A 19 12.78 12.38 15.71
C ARG A 19 13.47 13.10 16.87
N ASP A 20 12.78 14.09 17.44
CA ASP A 20 13.34 14.92 18.53
C ASP A 20 12.76 14.55 19.91
N LEU A 21 11.87 13.54 19.96
CA LEU A 21 11.15 13.16 21.18
C LEU A 21 11.76 11.93 21.86
N LEU A 22 12.40 11.03 21.11
CA LEU A 22 12.90 9.76 21.63
C LEU A 22 14.42 9.74 21.80
N PRO A 23 14.94 9.05 22.82
CA PRO A 23 16.37 8.78 22.94
C PRO A 23 16.90 8.06 21.71
N LYS A 24 18.14 8.36 21.31
CA LYS A 24 18.80 7.80 20.12
C LYS A 24 18.75 6.27 20.05
N GLN A 25 18.87 5.60 21.20
CA GLN A 25 18.80 4.13 21.34
C GLN A 25 17.44 3.54 20.92
N VAL A 26 16.35 4.29 21.09
CA VAL A 26 14.99 3.88 20.69
C VAL A 26 14.69 4.33 19.26
N TRP A 27 15.18 5.51 18.90
CA TRP A 27 15.00 6.09 17.59
C TRP A 27 15.62 5.26 16.47
N GLU A 28 16.85 4.78 16.64
CA GLU A 28 17.57 4.04 15.60
C GLU A 28 16.83 2.78 15.11
N PRO A 29 16.37 1.86 15.99
CA PRO A 29 15.59 0.70 15.56
C PRO A 29 14.24 1.07 14.91
N LEU A 30 13.61 2.17 15.36
CA LEU A 30 12.38 2.69 14.75
C LEU A 30 12.61 3.24 13.34
N VAL A 31 13.80 3.81 13.09
CA VAL A 31 14.19 4.22 11.74
C VAL A 31 14.43 3.01 10.86
N GLU A 32 15.19 2.03 11.35
CA GLU A 32 15.50 0.81 10.59
C GLU A 32 14.22 0.05 10.18
N ILE A 33 13.24 -0.08 11.09
CA ILE A 33 11.97 -0.74 10.75
C ILE A 33 11.13 0.07 9.74
N SER A 34 11.18 1.40 9.82
CA SER A 34 10.48 2.27 8.86
C SER A 34 11.11 2.16 7.46
N GLU A 35 12.45 2.11 7.40
CA GLU A 35 13.19 1.86 6.16
C GLU A 35 12.87 0.49 5.55
N PHE A 36 12.76 -0.54 6.39
CA PHE A 36 12.31 -1.86 5.98
C PHE A 36 10.93 -1.82 5.32
N PHE A 37 9.93 -1.20 5.95
CA PHE A 37 8.59 -1.09 5.37
C PHE A 37 8.59 -0.26 4.08
N ARG A 38 9.47 0.76 3.99
CA ARG A 38 9.64 1.54 2.77
C ARG A 38 10.20 0.70 1.62
N ALA A 39 11.18 -0.15 1.88
CA ALA A 39 11.74 -1.08 0.90
C ALA A 39 10.70 -2.12 0.45
N LEU A 40 9.93 -2.68 1.40
CA LEU A 40 8.87 -3.65 1.12
C LEU A 40 7.77 -3.07 0.23
N CYS A 41 7.41 -1.80 0.47
CA CYS A 41 6.36 -1.09 -0.27
C CYS A 41 6.87 -0.37 -1.52
N ALA A 42 8.11 -0.62 -1.95
CA ALA A 42 8.63 -0.02 -3.17
C ALA A 42 7.82 -0.49 -4.40
N PRO A 43 7.60 0.37 -5.41
CA PRO A 43 6.89 0.00 -6.63
C PRO A 43 7.66 -1.05 -7.46
N VAL A 44 8.99 -1.07 -7.32
CA VAL A 44 9.89 -2.03 -7.96
C VAL A 44 10.67 -2.76 -6.88
N ILE A 45 10.62 -4.08 -6.90
CA ILE A 45 11.28 -4.95 -5.93
C ILE A 45 12.43 -5.68 -6.61
N GLN A 46 13.65 -5.50 -6.09
CA GLN A 46 14.83 -6.27 -6.50
C GLN A 46 15.01 -7.47 -5.57
N VAL A 47 15.14 -8.67 -6.15
CA VAL A 47 15.25 -9.93 -5.40
C VAL A 47 16.50 -9.95 -4.49
N ASN A 48 17.60 -9.38 -4.96
CA ASN A 48 18.86 -9.31 -4.21
C ASN A 48 18.71 -8.44 -2.95
N ASP A 49 18.06 -7.28 -3.07
CA ASP A 49 17.81 -6.39 -1.94
C ASP A 49 16.92 -7.07 -0.89
N MET A 50 15.92 -7.83 -1.35
CA MET A 50 15.03 -8.57 -0.45
C MET A 50 15.77 -9.63 0.37
N ALA A 51 16.78 -10.29 -0.20
CA ALA A 51 17.60 -11.26 0.55
C ALA A 51 18.40 -10.57 1.67
N ILE A 52 18.98 -9.41 1.40
CA ILE A 52 19.69 -8.60 2.41
C ILE A 52 18.73 -8.15 3.51
N TRP A 53 17.54 -7.70 3.14
CA TRP A 53 16.52 -7.29 4.10
C TRP A 53 16.01 -8.45 4.98
N GLN A 54 16.00 -9.69 4.48
CA GLN A 54 15.59 -10.87 5.26
C GLN A 54 16.51 -11.15 6.43
N GLU A 55 17.80 -10.87 6.30
CA GLU A 55 18.76 -11.01 7.41
C GLU A 55 18.63 -9.82 8.37
N ARG A 56 18.57 -8.59 7.82
CA ARG A 56 18.48 -7.36 8.62
C ARG A 56 17.22 -7.27 9.48
N ILE A 57 16.07 -7.75 9.00
CA ILE A 57 14.81 -7.66 9.76
C ILE A 57 14.86 -8.44 11.07
N VAL A 58 15.60 -9.55 11.11
CA VAL A 58 15.76 -10.35 12.33
C VAL A 58 16.53 -9.55 13.39
N GLU A 59 17.59 -8.86 12.98
CA GLU A 59 18.35 -7.97 13.87
C GLU A 59 17.52 -6.79 14.37
N ILE A 60 16.74 -6.15 13.49
CA ILE A 60 15.86 -5.02 13.81
C ILE A 60 14.83 -5.43 14.87
N ILE A 61 14.14 -6.56 14.67
CA ILE A 61 13.16 -7.08 15.63
C ILE A 61 13.83 -7.41 16.96
N CYS A 62 15.03 -7.99 16.94
CA CYS A 62 15.80 -8.27 18.16
C CYS A 62 16.17 -6.99 18.93
N LYS A 63 16.58 -5.92 18.25
CA LYS A 63 16.85 -4.61 18.89
C LYS A 63 15.58 -4.03 19.51
N LEU A 64 14.45 -4.08 18.78
CA LEU A 64 13.17 -3.60 19.29
C LEU A 64 12.71 -4.38 20.54
N LYS A 65 12.86 -5.71 20.54
CA LYS A 65 12.53 -6.60 21.68
C LYS A 65 13.30 -6.28 22.95
N GLN A 66 14.51 -5.73 22.84
CA GLN A 66 15.30 -5.34 24.00
C GLN A 66 14.82 -4.03 24.63
N ILE A 67 14.14 -3.18 23.84
CA ILE A 67 13.75 -1.82 24.24
C ILE A 67 12.33 -1.80 24.80
N PHE A 68 11.40 -2.46 24.11
CA PHE A 68 10.00 -2.48 24.50
C PHE A 68 9.70 -3.69 25.42
N PRO A 69 8.72 -3.58 26.33
CA PRO A 69 8.38 -4.68 27.23
C PRO A 69 7.85 -5.89 26.44
N PRO A 70 8.06 -7.14 26.90
CA PRO A 70 7.60 -8.34 26.20
C PRO A 70 6.10 -8.38 25.92
N SER A 71 5.29 -7.67 26.71
CA SER A 71 3.84 -7.54 26.50
C SER A 71 3.46 -6.71 25.28
N PHE A 72 4.38 -5.88 24.76
CA PHE A 72 4.21 -5.16 23.51
C PHE A 72 4.38 -6.09 22.30
N PHE A 73 5.11 -7.20 22.47
CA PHE A 73 5.45 -8.09 21.39
C PHE A 73 4.45 -9.22 21.20
N ASP A 74 3.83 -9.27 20.03
CA ASP A 74 2.94 -10.35 19.62
C ASP A 74 3.55 -11.18 18.48
N SER A 75 2.83 -12.19 18.02
CA SER A 75 3.26 -13.01 16.88
C SER A 75 3.26 -12.24 15.56
N MET A 76 2.61 -11.08 15.47
CA MET A 76 2.47 -10.29 14.24
C MET A 76 3.79 -9.70 13.79
N GLU A 77 4.77 -9.57 14.67
CA GLU A 77 6.09 -9.05 14.31
C GLU A 77 6.88 -9.99 13.43
N HIS A 78 6.70 -11.29 13.65
CA HIS A 78 7.32 -12.31 12.82
C HIS A 78 6.68 -12.36 11.43
N LEU A 79 5.48 -11.76 11.26
CA LEU A 79 4.85 -11.61 9.95
C LEU A 79 5.71 -10.75 9.01
N ALA A 80 6.46 -9.77 9.52
CA ALA A 80 7.37 -8.95 8.72
C ALA A 80 8.42 -9.81 7.98
N ILE A 81 8.90 -10.89 8.61
CA ILE A 81 9.86 -11.82 8.02
C ILE A 81 9.21 -12.58 6.84
N HIS A 82 7.97 -13.03 7.01
CA HIS A 82 7.23 -13.73 5.97
C HIS A 82 6.84 -12.81 4.81
N LEU A 83 6.52 -11.54 5.08
CA LEU A 83 6.16 -10.57 4.05
C LEU A 83 7.29 -10.34 3.05
N LEU A 84 8.55 -10.32 3.49
CA LEU A 84 9.69 -10.25 2.56
C LEU A 84 9.77 -11.46 1.64
N TYR A 85 9.58 -12.66 2.18
CA TYR A 85 9.57 -13.88 1.37
C TYR A 85 8.44 -13.83 0.34
N GLU A 86 7.25 -13.41 0.77
CA GLU A 86 6.08 -13.26 -0.10
C GLU A 86 6.30 -12.19 -1.17
N ALA A 87 6.96 -11.08 -0.84
CA ALA A 87 7.31 -10.02 -1.78
C ALA A 87 8.38 -10.48 -2.80
N ARG A 88 9.34 -11.28 -2.35
CA ARG A 88 10.39 -11.85 -3.20
C ARG A 88 9.81 -12.81 -4.25
N VAL A 89 8.83 -13.63 -3.87
CA VAL A 89 8.21 -14.62 -4.77
C VAL A 89 7.08 -14.01 -5.59
N GLY A 90 6.23 -13.19 -4.97
CA GLY A 90 5.00 -12.69 -5.56
C GLY A 90 5.04 -11.23 -6.03
N GLY A 91 6.21 -10.61 -6.07
CA GLY A 91 6.40 -9.24 -6.58
C GLY A 91 5.85 -8.12 -5.67
N PRO A 92 5.63 -6.92 -6.22
CA PRO A 92 5.26 -5.71 -5.46
C PRO A 92 4.03 -5.92 -4.57
N VAL A 93 4.19 -5.63 -3.28
CA VAL A 93 3.16 -5.91 -2.26
C VAL A 93 1.96 -4.94 -2.37
N GLN A 94 2.15 -3.78 -3.00
CA GLN A 94 1.13 -2.73 -3.16
C GLN A 94 -0.18 -3.23 -3.81
N PHE A 95 -0.09 -4.17 -4.75
CA PHE A 95 -1.25 -4.72 -5.46
C PHE A 95 -1.91 -5.90 -4.74
N ARG A 96 -1.21 -6.49 -3.77
CA ARG A 96 -1.65 -7.68 -3.03
C ARG A 96 -2.25 -7.37 -1.67
N TRP A 97 -2.12 -6.15 -1.19
CA TRP A 97 -2.81 -5.72 0.02
C TRP A 97 -4.33 -5.78 -0.16
N MET A 98 -5.03 -5.96 0.95
CA MET A 98 -6.50 -5.92 0.98
C MET A 98 -7.05 -4.55 0.58
N TYR A 99 -6.26 -3.49 0.78
CA TYR A 99 -6.67 -2.11 0.61
C TYR A 99 -7.19 -1.76 -0.81
N PRO A 100 -6.51 -2.11 -1.92
CA PRO A 100 -7.06 -1.99 -3.28
C PRO A 100 -8.47 -2.58 -3.43
N PHE A 101 -8.69 -3.77 -2.88
CA PHE A 101 -9.99 -4.44 -2.94
C PHE A 101 -11.05 -3.74 -2.09
N GLU A 102 -10.69 -3.28 -0.88
CA GLU A 102 -11.58 -2.48 -0.03
C GLU A 102 -11.99 -1.16 -0.70
N ARG A 103 -11.03 -0.47 -1.34
CA ARG A 103 -11.31 0.76 -2.11
C ARG A 103 -12.25 0.49 -3.27
N LEU A 104 -11.96 -0.54 -4.06
CA LEU A 104 -12.82 -0.95 -5.17
C LEU A 104 -14.23 -1.26 -4.67
N MET A 105 -14.34 -2.08 -3.61
CA MET A 105 -15.64 -2.45 -3.04
C MET A 105 -16.41 -1.24 -2.52
N HIS A 106 -15.73 -0.26 -1.93
CA HIS A 106 -16.33 0.99 -1.50
C HIS A 106 -16.87 1.80 -2.69
N CYS A 107 -16.08 1.97 -3.76
CA CYS A 107 -16.52 2.63 -4.98
C CYS A 107 -17.75 1.93 -5.58
N LEU A 108 -17.72 0.60 -5.69
CA LEU A 108 -18.84 -0.18 -6.20
C LEU A 108 -20.10 0.02 -5.36
N LYS A 109 -19.98 0.05 -4.02
CA LYS A 109 -21.12 0.32 -3.14
C LYS A 109 -21.77 1.69 -3.40
N LEU A 110 -20.99 2.72 -3.73
CA LEU A 110 -21.51 4.05 -4.06
C LEU A 110 -22.22 4.09 -5.42
N THR A 111 -21.84 3.21 -6.35
CA THR A 111 -22.50 3.11 -7.68
C THR A 111 -23.86 2.41 -7.65
N VAL A 112 -24.20 1.72 -6.55
CA VAL A 112 -25.49 1.02 -6.41
C VAL A 112 -26.62 2.03 -6.19
N LYS A 113 -27.36 2.35 -7.25
CA LYS A 113 -28.59 3.15 -7.22
C LYS A 113 -29.81 2.30 -6.83
N ASN A 114 -29.85 1.05 -7.30
CA ASN A 114 -30.94 0.12 -6.98
C ASN A 114 -30.47 -1.01 -6.04
N LYS A 115 -30.85 -0.91 -4.76
CA LYS A 115 -30.52 -1.91 -3.73
C LYS A 115 -31.25 -3.25 -3.89
N GLN A 116 -32.35 -3.31 -4.64
CA GLN A 116 -33.08 -4.56 -4.90
C GLN A 116 -32.35 -5.44 -5.94
N ARG A 117 -31.54 -4.82 -6.81
CA ARG A 117 -30.75 -5.50 -7.84
C ARG A 117 -29.33 -4.91 -7.92
N PRO A 118 -28.50 -5.10 -6.89
CA PRO A 118 -27.21 -4.42 -6.77
C PRO A 118 -26.24 -4.77 -7.90
N LYS A 119 -26.21 -6.04 -8.33
CA LYS A 119 -25.35 -6.49 -9.44
C LYS A 119 -25.70 -5.80 -10.77
N ALA A 120 -26.99 -5.69 -11.07
CA ALA A 120 -27.47 -5.03 -12.29
C ALA A 120 -27.16 -3.52 -12.26
N SER A 121 -27.37 -2.87 -11.09
CA SER A 121 -27.06 -1.45 -10.92
C SER A 121 -25.57 -1.13 -11.07
N ILE A 122 -24.68 -2.01 -10.59
CA ILE A 122 -23.23 -1.87 -10.78
C ILE A 122 -22.86 -2.01 -12.26
N CYS A 123 -23.40 -3.04 -12.94
CA CYS A 123 -23.13 -3.29 -14.35
C CYS A 123 -23.55 -2.11 -15.22
N GLU A 124 -24.75 -1.56 -14.99
CA GLU A 124 -25.25 -0.38 -15.69
C GLU A 124 -24.35 0.85 -15.46
N SER A 125 -23.95 1.11 -14.21
CA SER A 125 -23.03 2.21 -13.89
C SER A 125 -21.66 2.04 -14.54
N TYR A 126 -21.16 0.81 -14.63
CA TYR A 126 -19.89 0.51 -15.27
C TYR A 126 -19.95 0.72 -16.78
N ILE A 127 -21.00 0.22 -17.45
CA ILE A 127 -21.22 0.43 -18.89
C ILE A 127 -21.30 1.93 -19.21
N MET A 128 -22.05 2.69 -18.41
CA MET A 128 -22.14 4.15 -18.59
C MET A 128 -20.78 4.84 -18.45
N SER A 129 -19.96 4.42 -17.48
CA SER A 129 -18.61 4.94 -17.28
C SER A 129 -17.70 4.64 -18.48
N GLU A 130 -17.71 3.41 -18.99
CA GLU A 130 -16.92 3.00 -20.15
C GLU A 130 -17.32 3.76 -21.41
N ILE A 131 -18.64 3.90 -21.67
CA ILE A 131 -19.15 4.68 -22.80
C ILE A 131 -18.68 6.13 -22.69
N THR A 132 -18.76 6.73 -21.51
CA THR A 132 -18.30 8.11 -21.29
C THR A 132 -16.80 8.26 -21.53
N ASN A 133 -15.99 7.30 -21.11
CA ASN A 133 -14.53 7.28 -21.34
C ASN A 133 -14.15 7.10 -22.81
N VAL A 134 -14.86 6.23 -23.54
CA VAL A 134 -14.62 6.02 -24.97
C VAL A 134 -15.02 7.26 -25.77
N ILE A 135 -16.17 7.87 -25.43
CA ILE A 135 -16.61 9.11 -26.05
C ILE A 135 -15.62 10.23 -25.74
N SER A 136 -15.19 10.43 -24.49
CA SER A 136 -14.24 11.50 -24.16
C SER A 136 -12.90 11.35 -24.87
N HIS A 137 -12.34 10.14 -24.97
CA HIS A 137 -11.13 9.89 -25.75
C HIS A 137 -11.33 10.15 -27.25
N SER A 138 -12.42 9.67 -27.83
CA SER A 138 -12.72 9.87 -29.25
C SER A 138 -12.91 11.35 -29.60
N TRP A 139 -13.60 12.11 -28.75
CA TRP A 139 -13.77 13.56 -28.92
C TRP A 139 -12.45 14.33 -28.74
N MET A 140 -11.59 13.90 -27.81
CA MET A 140 -10.26 14.50 -27.64
C MET A 140 -9.36 14.25 -28.85
N MET A 141 -9.36 13.04 -29.41
CA MET A 141 -8.68 12.73 -30.68
C MET A 141 -9.26 13.55 -31.84
N GLY A 142 -10.58 13.70 -31.93
CA GLY A 142 -11.24 14.53 -32.95
C GLY A 142 -10.80 16.00 -32.90
N CYS A 143 -10.79 16.59 -31.70
CA CYS A 143 -10.31 17.96 -31.49
C CYS A 143 -8.82 18.12 -31.82
N ILE A 144 -7.97 17.14 -31.52
CA ILE A 144 -6.54 17.17 -31.88
C ILE A 144 -6.34 17.08 -33.40
N VAL A 145 -7.10 16.23 -34.09
CA VAL A 145 -7.03 16.10 -35.56
C VAL A 145 -7.53 17.39 -36.25
N GLN A 146 -8.54 18.06 -35.71
CA GLN A 146 -9.02 19.36 -36.22
C GLN A 146 -8.09 20.55 -35.92
N LEU A 147 -7.17 20.43 -34.96
CA LEU A 147 -6.13 21.43 -34.69
C LEU A 147 -4.87 21.26 -35.55
N ILE A 148 -4.68 20.11 -36.20
CA ILE A 148 -3.49 19.77 -36.99
C ILE A 148 -3.73 19.89 -38.52
N ILE A 149 -5.00 19.91 -38.96
CA ILE A 149 -5.35 20.16 -40.36
C ILE A 149 -5.76 21.64 -40.47
N PRO A 150 -4.96 22.50 -41.15
CA PRO A 150 -5.26 23.92 -41.33
C PRO A 150 -6.48 24.19 -42.21
#